data_AF-A0A6H2NRK6-F1
#
_entry.id   AF-A0A6H2NRK6-F1
#
_cell.length_a   1.000
_cell.length_b   1.000
_cell.length_c   1.000
_cell.angle_alpha   90.00
_cell.angle_beta   90.00
_cell.angle_gamma   90.00
#
_symmetry.space_group_name_H-M   'P 1'
#
loop_
_entity.id
_entity.type
_entity.pdbx_description
1 polymer ?
#
loop_
_entity_poly.entity_id
_entity_poly.type
_entity_poly.pdbx_seq_one_letter_code
_entity_poly.pdbx_strand_id
1 'polypeptide(L)'
;MQFSGQQAATQPPVTPPAAATVICTGQMQNGWQYRAEAASQRFTQVNWERAGAESTVSTLRFAQNNAQGQPIYRGSFRGATELALIDLSGGNPRPGSQISIGVEEWGWSRGNCR
;
A
#
# COMPACT_ATOMS: atom_id res chain seq x y z
N MET A 1 40.13 44.50 22.47
CA MET A 1 39.93 43.26 21.69
C MET A 1 39.27 42.24 22.61
N GLN A 2 37.96 42.05 22.51
CA GLN A 2 37.22 40.99 23.20
C GLN A 2 36.19 40.42 22.23
N PHE A 3 36.21 39.09 22.10
CA PHE A 3 35.52 38.30 21.09
C PHE A 3 34.11 37.97 21.57
N SER A 4 33.07 38.43 20.85
CA SER A 4 31.70 37.98 21.06
C SER A 4 31.50 36.59 20.44
N GLY A 5 31.47 35.57 21.28
CA GLY A 5 31.06 34.21 20.89
C GLY A 5 29.56 34.17 20.61
N GLN A 6 29.19 34.00 19.34
CA GLN A 6 27.82 33.68 18.94
C GLN A 6 27.62 32.18 19.11
N GLN A 7 26.72 31.79 20.03
CA GLN A 7 26.31 30.42 20.23
C GLN A 7 25.43 29.98 19.03
N ALA A 8 25.89 28.98 18.29
CA ALA A 8 25.10 28.33 17.25
C ALA A 8 23.99 27.51 17.93
N ALA A 9 22.73 27.91 17.73
CA ALA A 9 21.59 27.13 18.16
C ALA A 9 21.51 25.84 17.35
N THR A 10 21.61 24.69 18.01
CA THR A 10 21.30 23.37 17.43
C THR A 10 19.80 23.32 17.12
N GLN A 11 19.43 23.43 15.85
CA GLN A 11 18.05 23.14 15.43
C GLN A 11 17.76 21.65 15.70
N PRO A 12 16.59 21.30 16.30
CA PRO A 12 16.16 19.91 16.39
C PRO A 12 16.03 19.31 14.98
N PRO A 13 16.30 18.01 14.78
CA PRO A 13 16.07 17.37 13.50
C PRO A 13 14.59 17.53 13.12
N VAL A 14 14.33 18.14 11.96
CA VAL A 14 13.01 18.16 11.33
C VAL A 14 12.69 16.72 10.93
N THR A 15 11.96 16.00 11.78
CA THR A 15 11.37 14.71 11.41
C THR A 15 10.42 14.98 10.24
N PRO A 16 10.63 14.38 9.04
CA PRO A 16 9.68 14.52 7.96
C PRO A 16 8.29 14.09 8.45
N PRO A 17 7.20 14.82 8.14
CA PRO A 17 5.88 14.35 8.48
C PRO A 17 5.71 12.94 7.90
N ALA A 18 5.30 11.99 8.74
CA ALA A 18 5.03 10.62 8.31
C ALA A 18 4.08 10.69 7.12
N ALA A 19 4.50 10.14 5.98
CA ALA A 19 3.65 10.09 4.79
C ALA A 19 2.33 9.40 5.20
N ALA A 20 1.20 10.05 4.94
CA ALA A 20 -0.10 9.51 5.31
C ALA A 20 -0.28 8.15 4.65
N THR A 21 -0.38 7.10 5.48
CA THR A 21 -0.66 5.74 5.00
C THR A 21 -2.13 5.65 4.65
N VAL A 22 -2.45 5.24 3.42
CA VAL A 22 -3.81 4.95 3.00
C VAL A 22 -4.03 3.45 3.08
N ILE A 23 -5.13 3.05 3.71
CA ILE A 23 -5.44 1.64 3.92
C ILE A 23 -6.68 1.29 3.12
N CYS A 24 -6.56 0.26 2.28
CA CYS A 24 -7.68 -0.24 1.50
C CYS A 24 -8.02 -1.67 1.92
N THR A 25 -9.30 -1.91 2.21
CA THR A 25 -9.77 -3.23 2.68
C THR A 25 -10.85 -3.79 1.78
N GLY A 26 -10.90 -5.12 1.69
CA GLY A 26 -11.95 -5.86 1.00
C GLY A 26 -11.86 -7.35 1.32
N GLN A 27 -12.61 -8.16 0.58
CA GLN A 27 -12.68 -9.60 0.80
C GLN A 27 -12.83 -10.36 -0.52
N MET A 28 -12.01 -11.39 -0.70
CA MET A 28 -12.12 -12.33 -1.82
C MET A 28 -13.30 -13.28 -1.64
N GLN A 29 -13.84 -13.80 -2.74
CA GLN A 29 -14.99 -14.71 -2.72
C GLN A 29 -14.75 -15.98 -1.90
N ASN A 30 -13.50 -16.45 -1.87
CA ASN A 30 -13.10 -17.63 -1.08
C ASN A 30 -12.98 -17.35 0.43
N GLY A 31 -13.30 -16.14 0.90
CA GLY A 31 -13.34 -15.79 2.32
C GLY A 31 -12.07 -15.15 2.89
N TRP A 32 -11.01 -14.99 2.09
CA TRP A 32 -9.83 -14.22 2.50
C TRP A 32 -10.13 -12.72 2.53
N GLN A 33 -10.02 -12.12 3.71
CA GLN A 33 -10.02 -10.67 3.85
C GLN A 33 -8.63 -10.13 3.54
N TYR A 34 -8.57 -8.93 2.99
CA TYR A 34 -7.30 -8.27 2.71
C TYR A 34 -7.27 -6.83 3.19
N ARG A 35 -6.07 -6.40 3.56
CA ARG A 35 -5.70 -5.02 3.89
C ARG A 35 -4.47 -4.64 3.06
N ALA A 36 -4.68 -3.83 2.03
CA ALA A 36 -3.62 -3.25 1.23
C ALA A 36 -3.20 -1.90 1.82
N GLU A 37 -1.90 -1.65 1.88
CA GLU A 37 -1.35 -0.42 2.44
C GLU A 37 -0.58 0.35 1.38
N ALA A 38 -0.90 1.62 1.25
CA ALA A 38 -0.15 2.56 0.43
C ALA A 38 0.62 3.54 1.31
N ALA A 39 1.94 3.57 1.13
CA ALA A 39 2.84 4.54 1.72
C ALA A 39 3.41 5.42 0.61
N SER A 40 3.47 6.74 0.83
CA SER A 40 3.92 7.70 -0.19
C SER A 40 3.22 7.48 -1.55
N GLN A 41 1.90 7.28 -1.50
CA GLN A 41 1.01 7.04 -2.67
C GLN A 41 1.29 5.75 -3.46
N ARG A 42 2.09 4.81 -2.94
CA ARG A 42 2.38 3.54 -3.59
C ARG A 42 1.99 2.37 -2.69
N PHE A 43 1.29 1.39 -3.26
CA PHE A 43 0.97 0.14 -2.56
C PHE A 43 2.23 -0.71 -2.43
N THR A 44 2.53 -1.14 -1.19
CA THR A 44 3.76 -1.89 -0.88
C THR A 44 3.47 -3.28 -0.33
N GLN A 45 2.28 -3.50 0.25
CA GLN A 45 1.92 -4.80 0.80
C GLN A 45 0.41 -5.04 0.86
N VAL A 46 0.05 -6.32 0.98
CA VAL A 46 -1.29 -6.79 1.32
C VAL A 46 -1.18 -7.79 2.47
N ASN A 47 -1.87 -7.48 3.57
CA ASN A 47 -2.06 -8.42 4.68
C ASN A 47 -3.35 -9.21 4.43
N TRP A 48 -3.28 -10.53 4.59
CA TRP A 48 -4.37 -11.47 4.33
C TRP A 48 -4.78 -12.19 5.62
N GLU A 49 -6.08 -12.25 5.87
CA GLU A 49 -6.66 -12.88 7.05
C GLU A 49 -7.87 -13.74 6.69
N ARG A 50 -8.00 -14.89 7.34
CA ARG A 50 -9.18 -15.75 7.22
C ARG A 50 -9.32 -16.60 8.48
N ALA A 51 -10.53 -16.71 9.01
CA ALA A 51 -10.79 -17.52 10.19
C ALA A 51 -10.32 -18.97 9.98
N GLY A 52 -9.56 -19.50 10.93
CA GLY A 52 -9.01 -20.85 10.87
C GLY A 52 -7.78 -21.02 9.98
N ALA A 53 -7.23 -19.94 9.41
CA ALA A 53 -6.00 -19.97 8.64
C ALA A 53 -4.95 -19.00 9.23
N GLU A 54 -3.67 -19.33 9.03
CA GLU A 54 -2.57 -18.44 9.39
C GLU A 54 -2.55 -17.20 8.48
N SER A 55 -2.51 -16.02 9.10
CA SER A 55 -2.38 -14.74 8.41
C SER A 55 -1.09 -14.71 7.59
N THR A 56 -1.10 -14.01 6.47
CA THR A 56 0.07 -13.92 5.60
C THR A 56 0.17 -12.56 4.94
N VAL A 57 1.38 -12.18 4.53
CA VAL A 57 1.66 -10.89 3.90
C VAL A 57 2.24 -11.12 2.52
N SER A 58 1.69 -10.40 1.54
CA SER A 58 2.24 -10.31 0.19
C SER A 58 2.92 -8.96 0.02
N THR A 59 4.21 -8.96 -0.30
CA THR A 59 4.89 -7.74 -0.76
C THR A 59 4.47 -7.43 -2.18
N LEU A 60 4.23 -6.15 -2.46
CA LEU A 60 3.88 -5.64 -3.77
C LEU A 60 5.04 -4.85 -4.36
N ARG A 61 5.19 -4.94 -5.68
CA ARG A 61 6.09 -4.10 -6.47
C ARG A 61 5.32 -3.46 -7.61
N PHE A 62 5.59 -2.19 -7.87
CA PHE A 62 5.06 -1.54 -9.07
C PHE A 62 5.57 -2.28 -10.32
N ALA A 63 4.65 -2.59 -11.23
CA ALA A 63 4.97 -3.25 -12.48
C ALA A 63 4.88 -2.26 -13.65
N GLN A 64 3.72 -1.64 -13.83
CA GLN A 64 3.43 -0.74 -14.95
C GLN A 64 2.11 0.00 -14.71
N ASN A 65 1.76 0.94 -15.59
CA ASN A 65 0.39 1.46 -15.68
C ASN A 65 -0.39 0.68 -16.76
N ASN A 66 -1.69 0.47 -16.56
CA ASN A 66 -2.56 -0.07 -17.60
C ASN A 66 -2.93 1.00 -18.66
N ALA A 67 -3.72 0.62 -19.67
CA ALA A 67 -4.17 1.52 -20.72
C ALA A 67 -5.03 2.69 -20.21
N GLN A 68 -5.66 2.57 -19.04
CA GLN A 68 -6.39 3.66 -18.37
C GLN A 68 -5.48 4.53 -17.48
N GLY A 69 -4.15 4.31 -17.49
CA GLY A 69 -3.20 5.04 -16.65
C GLY A 69 -3.20 4.61 -15.19
N GLN A 70 -3.90 3.53 -14.83
CA GLN A 70 -3.98 3.04 -13.45
C GLN A 70 -2.74 2.22 -13.11
N PRO A 71 -2.04 2.52 -12.01
CA PRO A 71 -0.89 1.73 -11.58
C PRO A 71 -1.28 0.29 -11.24
N ILE A 72 -0.49 -0.65 -11.77
CA ILE A 72 -0.55 -2.07 -11.45
C ILE A 72 0.66 -2.42 -10.57
N TYR A 73 0.37 -3.10 -9.47
CA TYR A 73 1.35 -3.68 -8.56
C TYR A 73 1.24 -5.21 -8.61
N ARG A 74 2.37 -5.90 -8.61
CA ARG A 74 2.44 -7.37 -8.62
C ARG A 74 3.08 -7.90 -7.35
N GLY A 75 2.67 -9.09 -6.94
CA GLY A 75 3.24 -9.84 -5.83
C GLY A 75 2.80 -11.30 -5.91
N SER A 76 2.92 -12.02 -4.81
CA SER A 76 2.38 -13.38 -4.70
C SER A 76 1.83 -13.66 -3.30
N PHE A 77 0.78 -14.48 -3.25
CA PHE A 77 0.27 -15.03 -2.00
C PHE A 77 1.09 -16.26 -1.64
N ARG A 78 1.71 -16.25 -0.44
CA ARG A 78 2.60 -17.32 0.07
C ARG A 78 3.70 -17.75 -0.92
N GLY A 79 4.18 -16.82 -1.76
CA GLY A 79 5.23 -17.10 -2.72
C GLY A 79 4.82 -17.92 -3.95
N ALA A 80 3.57 -18.37 -4.04
CA ALA A 80 3.14 -19.35 -5.06
C ALA A 80 2.06 -18.82 -6.01
N THR A 81 1.03 -18.15 -5.48
CA THR A 81 -0.13 -17.72 -6.29
C THR A 81 0.04 -16.27 -6.72
N GLU A 82 -0.06 -15.98 -8.02
CA GLU A 82 0.13 -14.61 -8.50
C GLU A 82 -0.94 -13.65 -7.97
N LEU A 83 -0.50 -12.43 -7.67
CA LEU A 83 -1.32 -11.33 -7.17
C LEU A 83 -1.09 -10.09 -8.04
N ALA A 84 -2.18 -9.45 -8.46
CA ALA A 84 -2.19 -8.13 -9.07
C ALA A 84 -3.10 -7.18 -8.28
N LEU A 85 -2.60 -5.99 -7.94
CA LEU A 85 -3.40 -4.89 -7.38
C LEU A 85 -3.38 -3.73 -8.36
N ILE A 86 -4.57 -3.20 -8.67
CA ILE A 86 -4.76 -2.03 -9.53
C ILE A 86 -5.27 -0.89 -8.65
N ASP A 87 -4.55 0.23 -8.66
CA ASP A 87 -5.00 1.46 -8.03
C ASP A 87 -5.95 2.22 -8.96
N LEU A 88 -7.24 2.20 -8.63
CA LEU A 88 -8.26 2.79 -9.49
C LEU A 88 -8.34 4.31 -9.37
N SER A 89 -7.58 4.92 -8.46
CA SER A 89 -7.43 6.37 -8.34
C SER A 89 -6.47 6.98 -9.36
N GLY A 90 -5.71 6.15 -10.09
CA GLY A 90 -4.72 6.62 -11.07
C GLY A 90 -3.37 7.00 -10.46
N GLY A 91 -2.98 6.41 -9.32
CA GLY A 91 -1.70 6.69 -8.67
C GLY A 91 -1.75 7.75 -7.58
N ASN A 92 -2.95 8.07 -7.10
CA ASN A 92 -3.14 9.00 -5.99
C ASN A 92 -4.14 8.41 -4.98
N PRO A 93 -3.79 7.27 -4.35
CA PRO A 93 -4.67 6.62 -3.39
C PRO A 93 -4.92 7.58 -2.23
N ARG A 94 -6.19 7.71 -1.88
CA ARG A 94 -6.71 8.60 -0.82
C ARG A 94 -8.01 8.01 -0.24
N PRO A 95 -8.46 8.47 0.94
CA PRO A 95 -9.76 8.06 1.47
C PRO A 95 -10.88 8.23 0.43
N GLY A 96 -11.76 7.23 0.31
CA GLY A 96 -12.81 7.15 -0.70
C GLY A 96 -12.37 6.58 -2.06
N SER A 97 -11.08 6.35 -2.27
CA SER A 97 -10.59 5.65 -3.48
C SER A 97 -10.96 4.16 -3.45
N GLN A 98 -10.76 3.50 -4.59
CA GLN A 98 -10.93 2.05 -4.70
C GLN A 98 -9.68 1.40 -5.28
N ILE A 99 -9.53 0.12 -4.96
CA ILE A 99 -8.58 -0.78 -5.61
C ILE A 99 -9.32 -1.97 -6.22
N SER A 100 -8.72 -2.58 -7.24
CA SER A 100 -9.10 -3.91 -7.74
C SER A 100 -7.96 -4.86 -7.45
N ILE A 101 -8.23 -5.96 -6.76
CA ILE A 101 -7.23 -6.98 -6.45
C ILE A 101 -7.61 -8.29 -7.14
N GLY A 102 -6.67 -8.89 -7.84
CA GLY A 102 -6.83 -10.16 -8.55
C GLY A 102 -5.81 -11.14 -8.02
N VAL A 103 -6.26 -12.31 -7.60
CA VAL A 103 -5.39 -13.43 -7.24
C VAL A 103 -5.71 -14.57 -8.19
N GLU A 104 -4.68 -15.17 -8.75
CA GLU A 104 -4.80 -16.35 -9.60
C GLU A 104 -5.70 -17.41 -8.94
N GLU A 105 -6.59 -18.01 -9.72
CA GLU A 105 -7.64 -18.97 -9.29
C GLU A 105 -8.74 -18.43 -8.36
N TRP A 106 -8.57 -17.29 -7.69
CA TRP A 106 -9.59 -16.73 -6.77
C TRP A 106 -10.44 -15.64 -7.42
N GLY A 107 -9.98 -15.12 -8.55
CA GLY A 107 -10.64 -14.06 -9.30
C GLY A 107 -10.35 -12.66 -8.73
N TRP A 108 -11.28 -11.74 -9.01
CA TRP A 108 -11.13 -10.32 -8.71
C TRP A 108 -12.07 -9.87 -7.59
N SER A 109 -11.58 -8.96 -6.75
CA SER A 109 -12.36 -8.27 -5.71
C SER A 109 -12.10 -6.76 -5.73
N ARG A 110 -13.09 -5.99 -5.23
CA ARG A 110 -12.96 -4.54 -4.99
C ARG A 110 -12.72 -4.24 -3.52
N GLY A 111 -11.80 -3.32 -3.27
CA GLY A 111 -11.50 -2.79 -1.94
C GLY A 111 -11.71 -1.29 -1.88
N ASN A 112 -12.11 -0.78 -0.73
CA ASN A 112 -12.31 0.65 -0.49
C ASN A 112 -11.23 1.20 0.43
N CYS A 113 -10.72 2.39 0.12
CA CYS A 113 -9.64 3.05 0.83
C CYS A 113 -10.17 4.04 1.87
N ARG A 114 -9.53 4.08 3.03
CA ARG A 114 -9.85 4.97 4.16
C ARG A 114 -8.60 5.51 4.82
#